data_AF-A0A151MRZ0-F1
#
_entry.id   AF-A0A151MRZ0-F1
#
_cell.length_a   1.000
_cell.length_b   1.000
_cell.length_c   1.000
_cell.angle_alpha   90.00
_cell.angle_beta   90.00
_cell.angle_gamma   90.00
#
_symmetry.space_group_name_H-M   'P 1'
#
loop_
_entity.id
_entity.type
_entity.pdbx_description
1 polymer ?
#
loop_
_entity_poly.entity_id
_entity_poly.type
_entity_poly.pdbx_seq_one_letter_code
_entity_poly.pdbx_strand_id
1 'polypeptide(L)'
;MAVAFLKTHKTAGSTVQNILFRFAERHNLTVALPHPPCDHQFCYPRDFSARYVHPHTRPPAFIASHLRFRAAELHRLMPNDTVYVTILREPVAMFESLFTYYNQYCPAFRRVPNASLATFLEEPRAYYRPQEKYAMYAHNTLVYDLGGDNDHDPADATYLPGLIRQVEDAFALVMIAEYFDESLVLLRRLLNWDLDDVLYVKLNMRAPQSRGNGTAPGVAAQVRAWNALDAGLYAHFNATFWARINHAGRDCVEAEVQALRAARDRLVGTCFGGRPQPRPATQIRNKELRPWQPSAQVEIVGYDLPPGSGAPPDPRCLKLVMPEVQYSRYLLRKQSLRSRRRRGPPPPARPGPRLLPPRRSLLPKAT
;
A
#
# COMPACT_ATOMS: atom_id res chain seq x y z
N MET A 1 10.86 -17.59 -4.73
CA MET A 1 10.28 -16.35 -5.25
C MET A 1 9.73 -15.51 -4.11
N ALA A 2 10.32 -14.32 -3.93
CA ALA A 2 9.90 -13.33 -2.96
C ALA A 2 9.65 -11.98 -3.65
N VAL A 3 8.71 -11.18 -3.13
CA VAL A 3 8.32 -9.89 -3.73
C VAL A 3 8.24 -8.80 -2.66
N ALA A 4 8.93 -7.70 -2.88
CA ALA A 4 8.80 -6.48 -2.08
C ALA A 4 8.11 -5.41 -2.90
N PHE A 5 6.81 -5.21 -2.66
CA PHE A 5 6.05 -4.13 -3.23
C PHE A 5 6.06 -2.92 -2.29
N LEU A 6 6.79 -1.87 -2.67
CA LEU A 6 6.65 -0.56 -2.04
C LEU A 6 5.33 0.05 -2.52
N LYS A 7 4.35 0.05 -1.64
CA LYS A 7 3.06 0.66 -1.90
C LYS A 7 3.11 2.16 -1.57
N THR A 8 3.16 2.98 -2.60
CA THR A 8 3.07 4.45 -2.49
C THR A 8 1.62 4.91 -2.29
N HIS A 9 1.45 6.13 -1.77
CA HIS A 9 0.15 6.68 -1.43
C HIS A 9 -0.62 7.17 -2.67
N LYS A 10 -1.91 6.78 -2.76
CA LYS A 10 -2.88 7.24 -3.78
C LYS A 10 -2.54 6.86 -5.23
N THR A 11 -1.76 5.81 -5.43
CA THR A 11 -1.27 5.29 -6.72
C THR A 11 -1.94 3.97 -7.16
N ALA A 12 -3.18 3.71 -6.73
CA ALA A 12 -3.88 2.42 -6.94
C ALA A 12 -3.22 1.19 -6.27
N GLY A 13 -2.25 1.41 -5.37
CA GLY A 13 -1.53 0.33 -4.69
C GLY A 13 -2.39 -0.63 -3.86
N SER A 14 -3.60 -0.24 -3.41
CA SER A 14 -4.49 -1.17 -2.67
C SER A 14 -4.95 -2.34 -3.55
N THR A 15 -5.09 -2.14 -4.87
CA THR A 15 -5.40 -3.22 -5.81
C THR A 15 -4.19 -4.14 -6.02
N VAL A 16 -2.99 -3.59 -6.23
CA VAL A 16 -1.76 -4.38 -6.36
C VAL A 16 -1.49 -5.19 -5.08
N GLN A 17 -1.65 -4.58 -3.91
CA GLN A 17 -1.55 -5.27 -2.63
C GLN A 17 -2.52 -6.45 -2.54
N ASN A 18 -3.78 -6.28 -2.95
CA ASN A 18 -4.77 -7.36 -2.93
C ASN A 18 -4.35 -8.54 -3.83
N ILE A 19 -3.82 -8.26 -5.03
CA ILE A 19 -3.25 -9.26 -5.93
C ILE A 19 -2.14 -10.05 -5.22
N LEU A 20 -1.14 -9.34 -4.67
CA LEU A 20 0.01 -9.95 -3.99
C LEU A 20 -0.41 -10.75 -2.74
N PHE A 21 -1.37 -10.25 -1.96
CA PHE A 21 -1.91 -10.93 -0.79
C PHE A 21 -2.64 -12.21 -1.17
N ARG A 22 -3.45 -12.20 -2.24
CA ARG A 22 -4.16 -13.38 -2.75
C ARG A 22 -3.19 -14.44 -3.25
N PHE A 23 -2.18 -14.04 -4.01
CA PHE A 23 -1.14 -14.95 -4.47
C PHE A 23 -0.42 -15.58 -3.28
N ALA A 24 0.10 -14.77 -2.36
CA ALA A 24 0.82 -15.27 -1.19
C ALA A 24 -0.07 -16.20 -0.33
N GLU A 25 -1.35 -15.86 -0.16
CA GLU A 25 -2.30 -16.71 0.55
C GLU A 25 -2.53 -18.06 -0.13
N ARG A 26 -2.78 -18.05 -1.45
CA ARG A 26 -3.02 -19.25 -2.28
C ARG A 26 -1.84 -20.21 -2.22
N HIS A 27 -0.63 -19.68 -2.27
CA HIS A 27 0.62 -20.45 -2.25
C HIS A 27 1.19 -20.67 -0.83
N ASN A 28 0.41 -20.36 0.22
CA ASN A 28 0.80 -20.54 1.62
C ASN A 28 2.14 -19.85 1.99
N LEU A 29 2.46 -18.73 1.33
CA LEU A 29 3.64 -17.92 1.58
C LEU A 29 3.43 -17.04 2.83
N THR A 30 4.51 -16.47 3.36
CA THR A 30 4.44 -15.54 4.50
C THR A 30 4.47 -14.11 3.99
N VAL A 31 3.44 -13.33 4.29
CA VAL A 31 3.41 -11.89 4.05
C VAL A 31 3.89 -11.16 5.31
N ALA A 32 4.91 -10.32 5.21
CA ALA A 32 5.31 -9.40 6.27
C ALA A 32 4.12 -8.50 6.60
N LEU A 33 3.73 -8.48 7.87
CA LEU A 33 2.66 -7.60 8.36
C LEU A 33 3.17 -6.81 9.56
N PRO A 34 2.73 -5.55 9.72
CA PRO A 34 3.17 -4.72 10.82
C PRO A 34 2.73 -5.25 12.18
N HIS A 35 3.48 -4.90 13.22
CA HIS A 35 3.00 -5.01 14.59
C HIS A 35 1.72 -4.17 14.79
N PRO A 36 0.76 -4.59 15.63
CA PRO A 36 -0.49 -3.86 15.83
C PRO A 36 -0.34 -2.35 16.15
N PRO A 37 0.64 -1.89 16.94
CA PRO A 37 0.86 -0.46 17.18
C PRO A 37 1.37 0.34 15.97
N CYS A 38 1.79 -0.33 14.90
CA CYS A 38 2.26 0.25 13.64
C CYS A 38 1.15 0.33 12.58
N ASP A 39 -0.11 0.15 12.99
CA ASP A 39 -1.29 0.05 12.13
C ASP A 39 -1.06 -0.95 10.98
N HIS A 40 -1.53 -0.63 9.77
CA HIS A 40 -1.34 -1.43 8.56
C HIS A 40 -0.21 -0.87 7.66
N GLN A 41 0.60 0.05 8.17
CA GLN A 41 1.55 0.86 7.38
C GLN A 41 2.98 0.87 7.97
N PHE A 42 3.39 -0.18 8.69
CA PHE A 42 4.75 -0.32 9.23
C PHE A 42 5.30 0.93 9.94
N CYS A 43 4.47 1.58 10.75
CA CYS A 43 4.87 2.75 11.53
C CYS A 43 5.28 3.98 10.69
N TYR A 44 4.81 4.05 9.42
CA TYR A 44 4.84 5.25 8.60
C TYR A 44 4.31 6.46 9.40
N PRO A 45 4.95 7.64 9.34
CA PRO A 45 5.97 8.05 8.36
C PRO A 45 7.43 7.76 8.68
N ARG A 46 7.74 7.02 9.75
CA ARG A 46 9.14 6.72 10.07
C ARG A 46 9.76 5.86 8.97
N ASP A 47 11.06 6.07 8.72
CA ASP A 47 11.88 5.18 7.89
C ASP A 47 11.58 3.73 8.26
N PHE A 48 11.30 2.90 7.25
CA PHE A 48 11.01 1.50 7.48
C PHE A 48 12.15 0.85 8.25
N SER A 49 11.76 0.04 9.23
CA SER A 49 12.68 -0.82 9.94
C SER A 49 12.10 -2.20 10.08
N ALA A 50 12.95 -3.23 9.94
CA ALA A 50 12.53 -4.62 10.07
C ALA A 50 11.88 -4.91 11.43
N ARG A 51 12.19 -4.12 12.46
CA ARG A 51 11.56 -4.20 13.80
C ARG A 51 10.05 -3.93 13.79
N TYR A 52 9.53 -3.24 12.78
CA TYR A 52 8.09 -2.98 12.65
C TYR A 52 7.31 -4.20 12.14
N VAL A 53 8.00 -5.24 11.66
CA VAL A 53 7.37 -6.47 11.16
C VAL A 53 7.04 -7.42 12.32
N HIS A 54 5.80 -7.88 12.38
CA HIS A 54 5.32 -8.78 13.40
C HIS A 54 6.09 -10.12 13.41
N PRO A 55 6.44 -10.71 14.57
CA PRO A 55 7.39 -11.82 14.64
C PRO A 55 6.83 -13.12 14.05
N HIS A 56 5.50 -13.31 14.11
CA HIS A 56 4.82 -14.44 13.44
C HIS A 56 4.79 -14.33 11.91
N THR A 57 5.27 -13.22 11.36
CA THR A 57 5.33 -12.98 9.91
C THR A 57 6.77 -12.94 9.39
N ARG A 58 7.71 -13.50 10.17
CA ARG A 58 9.12 -13.65 9.80
C ARG A 58 9.53 -15.14 9.70
N PRO A 59 10.42 -15.51 8.76
CA PRO A 59 10.85 -14.68 7.62
C PRO A 59 9.72 -14.53 6.59
N PRO A 60 9.57 -13.34 5.97
CA PRO A 60 8.57 -13.13 4.92
C PRO A 60 9.10 -13.53 3.54
N ALA A 61 8.17 -13.90 2.65
CA ALA A 61 8.41 -13.95 1.21
C ALA A 61 7.79 -12.74 0.50
N PHE A 62 6.79 -12.07 1.11
CA PHE A 62 6.09 -10.94 0.51
C PHE A 62 6.04 -9.77 1.48
N ILE A 63 6.17 -8.55 0.99
CA ILE A 63 5.80 -7.32 1.71
C ILE A 63 5.09 -6.40 0.70
N ALA A 64 3.92 -5.86 1.06
CA ALA A 64 3.07 -5.15 0.09
C ALA A 64 2.20 -4.06 0.72
N SER A 65 2.60 -3.49 1.86
CA SER A 65 1.86 -2.41 2.54
C SER A 65 2.66 -1.11 2.51
N HIS A 66 2.01 0.00 2.85
CA HIS A 66 2.68 1.30 2.96
C HIS A 66 3.85 1.24 3.96
N LEU A 67 4.97 1.82 3.56
CA LEU A 67 6.17 2.03 4.38
C LEU A 67 6.98 3.17 3.76
N ARG A 68 7.85 3.83 4.53
CA ARG A 68 8.84 4.76 3.99
C ARG A 68 10.08 3.96 3.60
N PHE A 69 10.44 3.96 2.32
CA PHE A 69 11.44 3.05 1.78
C PHE A 69 12.81 3.23 2.45
N ARG A 70 13.41 2.09 2.81
CA ARG A 70 14.77 2.00 3.34
C ARG A 70 15.39 0.71 2.84
N ALA A 71 16.12 0.81 1.72
CA ALA A 71 16.66 -0.36 0.99
C ALA A 71 17.41 -1.33 1.91
N ALA A 72 18.32 -0.82 2.77
CA ALA A 72 19.11 -1.64 3.68
C ALA A 72 18.26 -2.45 4.68
N GLU A 73 17.15 -1.91 5.19
CA GLU A 73 16.27 -2.61 6.12
C GLU A 73 15.40 -3.65 5.41
N LEU A 74 14.98 -3.39 4.18
CA LEU A 74 14.26 -4.36 3.37
C LEU A 74 15.18 -5.51 2.92
N HIS A 75 16.40 -5.24 2.48
CA HIS A 75 17.38 -6.28 2.11
C HIS A 75 17.72 -7.19 3.30
N ARG A 76 17.78 -6.66 4.52
CA ARG A 76 17.98 -7.48 5.73
C ARG A 76 16.80 -8.38 6.07
N LEU A 77 15.59 -7.94 5.71
CA LEU A 77 14.35 -8.65 6.05
C LEU A 77 13.99 -9.72 5.02
N MET A 78 14.13 -9.37 3.75
CA MET A 78 13.66 -10.16 2.61
C MET A 78 14.76 -11.11 2.10
N PRO A 79 14.41 -12.24 1.47
CA PRO A 79 15.38 -13.11 0.80
C PRO A 79 16.22 -12.37 -0.25
N ASN A 80 17.45 -12.82 -0.51
CA ASN A 80 18.38 -12.17 -1.45
C ASN A 80 17.84 -12.10 -2.90
N ASP A 81 17.01 -13.07 -3.31
CA ASP A 81 16.38 -13.15 -4.64
C ASP A 81 15.04 -12.37 -4.73
N THR A 82 14.80 -11.43 -3.81
CA THR A 82 13.54 -10.68 -3.77
C THR A 82 13.43 -9.72 -4.95
N VAL A 83 12.29 -9.79 -5.65
CA VAL A 83 11.95 -8.85 -6.71
C VAL A 83 11.28 -7.62 -6.09
N TYR A 84 11.89 -6.45 -6.26
CA TYR A 84 11.37 -5.18 -5.76
C TYR A 84 10.52 -4.50 -6.84
N VAL A 85 9.30 -4.14 -6.48
CA VAL A 85 8.35 -3.47 -7.37
C VAL A 85 7.70 -2.30 -6.66
N THR A 86 7.34 -1.26 -7.40
CA THR A 86 6.56 -0.13 -6.87
C THR A 86 5.61 0.39 -7.95
N ILE A 87 4.79 1.37 -7.61
CA ILE A 87 3.84 1.98 -8.53
C ILE A 87 3.85 3.50 -8.31
N LEU A 88 3.86 4.27 -9.40
CA LEU A 88 3.72 5.72 -9.38
C LEU A 88 2.40 6.12 -10.07
N ARG A 89 2.03 7.39 -9.91
CA ARG A 89 0.85 7.99 -10.52
C ARG A 89 1.16 9.42 -10.92
N GLU A 90 0.49 9.90 -11.95
CA GLU A 90 0.65 11.27 -12.42
C GLU A 90 0.41 12.26 -11.25
N PRO A 91 1.37 13.17 -10.96
CA PRO A 91 1.35 13.96 -9.74
C PRO A 91 0.14 14.88 -9.57
N VAL A 92 -0.46 15.38 -10.65
CA VAL A 92 -1.67 16.23 -10.56
C VAL A 92 -2.85 15.41 -10.07
N ALA A 93 -3.12 14.27 -10.72
CA ALA A 93 -4.21 13.38 -10.33
C ALA A 93 -3.98 12.74 -8.94
N MET A 94 -2.72 12.49 -8.59
CA MET A 94 -2.35 11.97 -7.27
C MET A 94 -2.55 13.04 -6.19
N PHE A 95 -2.05 14.26 -6.40
CA PHE A 95 -2.12 15.34 -5.41
C PHE A 95 -3.55 15.80 -5.15
N GLU A 96 -4.41 15.89 -6.17
CA GLU A 96 -5.86 16.11 -5.96
C GLU A 96 -6.44 15.02 -5.06
N SER A 97 -6.05 13.76 -5.28
CA SER A 97 -6.51 12.66 -4.46
C SER A 97 -5.95 12.70 -3.04
N LEU A 98 -4.73 13.18 -2.81
CA LEU A 98 -4.13 13.37 -1.49
C LEU A 98 -4.82 14.50 -0.74
N PHE A 99 -4.96 15.65 -1.40
CA PHE A 99 -5.60 16.86 -0.87
C PHE A 99 -7.01 16.56 -0.36
N THR A 100 -7.85 15.95 -1.20
CA THR A 100 -9.23 15.60 -0.84
C THR A 100 -9.27 14.53 0.25
N TYR A 101 -8.50 13.45 0.11
CA TYR A 101 -8.59 12.30 1.02
C TYR A 101 -8.07 12.60 2.43
N TYR A 102 -7.02 13.41 2.55
CA TYR A 102 -6.40 13.75 3.83
C TYR A 102 -6.81 15.12 4.37
N ASN A 103 -7.83 15.77 3.79
CA ASN A 103 -8.22 17.15 4.16
C ASN A 103 -8.51 17.35 5.66
N GLN A 104 -9.06 16.33 6.36
CA GLN A 104 -9.35 16.41 7.79
C GLN A 104 -8.15 16.06 8.69
N TYR A 105 -7.15 15.36 8.14
CA TYR A 105 -6.02 14.83 8.89
C TYR A 105 -4.76 15.68 8.73
N CYS A 106 -4.44 16.09 7.51
CA CYS A 106 -3.29 16.91 7.20
C CYS A 106 -3.59 18.37 7.57
N PRO A 107 -2.88 18.97 8.54
CA PRO A 107 -3.14 20.34 8.95
C PRO A 107 -2.95 21.35 7.81
N ALA A 108 -2.02 21.10 6.89
CA ALA A 108 -1.81 21.94 5.72
C ALA A 108 -3.07 22.03 4.85
N PHE A 109 -3.75 20.90 4.60
CA PHE A 109 -5.00 20.89 3.84
C PHE A 109 -6.19 21.42 4.65
N ARG A 110 -6.26 21.10 5.94
CA ARG A 110 -7.38 21.47 6.82
C ARG A 110 -7.53 22.99 7.00
N ARG A 111 -6.43 23.73 6.95
CA ARG A 111 -6.43 25.21 7.06
C ARG A 111 -7.00 25.90 5.83
N VAL A 112 -7.07 25.21 4.70
CA VAL A 112 -7.43 25.83 3.43
C VAL A 112 -8.91 26.17 3.45
N PRO A 113 -9.28 27.44 3.23
CA PRO A 113 -10.68 27.84 3.16
C PRO A 113 -11.46 27.01 2.15
N ASN A 114 -12.66 26.59 2.53
CA ASN A 114 -13.59 25.82 1.69
C ASN A 114 -13.01 24.49 1.13
N ALA A 115 -11.89 24.00 1.67
CA ALA A 115 -11.16 22.86 1.11
C ALA A 115 -10.91 23.00 -0.41
N SER A 116 -10.55 24.20 -0.85
CA SER A 116 -10.28 24.51 -2.26
C SER A 116 -8.82 24.22 -2.61
N LEU A 117 -8.57 23.25 -3.50
CA LEU A 117 -7.22 22.96 -3.98
C LEU A 117 -6.59 24.18 -4.69
N ALA A 118 -7.40 24.97 -5.43
CA ALA A 118 -6.91 26.17 -6.09
C ALA A 118 -6.40 27.20 -5.07
N THR A 119 -7.14 27.42 -3.98
CA THR A 119 -6.74 28.34 -2.90
C THR A 119 -5.47 27.87 -2.19
N PHE A 120 -5.29 26.56 -2.00
CA PHE A 120 -4.03 26.04 -1.48
C PHE A 120 -2.84 26.37 -2.39
N LEU A 121 -3.04 26.29 -3.71
CA LEU A 121 -1.98 26.45 -4.70
C LEU A 121 -1.63 27.92 -5.02
N GLU A 122 -2.48 28.87 -4.64
CA GLU A 122 -2.16 30.30 -4.70
C GLU A 122 -0.98 30.65 -3.77
N GLU A 123 -0.96 30.09 -2.55
CA GLU A 123 0.10 30.32 -1.57
C GLU A 123 0.36 29.09 -0.69
N PRO A 124 0.93 27.99 -1.24
CA PRO A 124 1.05 26.72 -0.51
C PRO A 124 1.92 26.84 0.74
N ARG A 125 2.91 27.75 0.74
CA ARG A 125 3.80 28.03 1.89
C ARG A 125 3.09 28.72 3.06
N ALA A 126 1.94 29.36 2.85
CA ALA A 126 1.14 29.89 3.96
C ALA A 126 0.49 28.74 4.78
N TYR A 127 0.25 27.60 4.13
CA TYR A 127 -0.42 26.46 4.73
C TYR A 127 0.53 25.34 5.15
N TYR A 128 1.58 25.09 4.38
CA TYR A 128 2.49 23.95 4.56
C TYR A 128 3.58 24.22 5.59
N ARG A 129 3.77 23.28 6.53
CA ARG A 129 4.90 23.27 7.47
C ARG A 129 5.49 21.85 7.55
N PRO A 130 6.78 21.63 7.21
CA PRO A 130 7.35 20.29 7.10
C PRO A 130 7.26 19.43 8.36
N GLN A 131 7.39 20.03 9.55
CA GLN A 131 7.44 19.30 10.82
C GLN A 131 6.05 18.89 11.35
N GLU A 132 4.98 19.30 10.68
CA GLU A 132 3.63 18.98 11.12
C GLU A 132 3.26 17.52 10.85
N LYS A 133 2.39 16.99 11.72
CA LYS A 133 1.83 15.66 11.55
C LYS A 133 1.16 15.58 10.16
N TYR A 134 1.50 14.55 9.40
CA TYR A 134 0.96 14.30 8.06
C TYR A 134 1.37 15.30 6.96
N ALA A 135 2.42 16.12 7.20
CA ALA A 135 2.93 17.05 6.20
C ALA A 135 3.44 16.35 4.91
N MET A 136 3.96 15.13 5.02
CA MET A 136 4.47 14.36 3.87
C MET A 136 3.43 14.12 2.75
N TYR A 137 2.13 14.16 3.07
CA TYR A 137 1.06 14.05 2.06
C TYR A 137 0.83 15.34 1.26
N ALA A 138 1.39 16.46 1.72
CA ALA A 138 1.12 17.79 1.17
C ALA A 138 2.24 18.32 0.26
N HIS A 139 3.39 17.65 0.16
CA HIS A 139 4.51 18.09 -0.68
C HIS A 139 5.41 16.90 -1.06
N ASN A 140 5.60 16.66 -2.36
CA ASN A 140 6.45 15.59 -2.95
C ASN A 140 6.30 14.21 -2.26
N THR A 141 5.08 13.66 -2.26
CA THR A 141 4.73 12.45 -1.52
C THR A 141 5.39 11.20 -2.10
N LEU A 142 5.60 11.10 -3.42
CA LEU A 142 6.29 9.95 -4.01
C LEU A 142 7.76 9.92 -3.59
N VAL A 143 8.44 11.07 -3.63
CA VAL A 143 9.81 11.21 -3.11
C VAL A 143 9.88 10.78 -1.65
N TYR A 144 8.92 11.22 -0.82
CA TYR A 144 8.88 10.82 0.59
C TYR A 144 8.72 9.31 0.77
N ASP A 145 7.75 8.70 0.07
CA ASP A 145 7.48 7.26 0.15
C ASP A 145 8.69 6.43 -0.30
N LEU A 146 9.43 6.92 -1.30
CA LEU A 146 10.69 6.33 -1.80
C LEU A 146 11.90 6.59 -0.89
N GLY A 147 11.70 7.20 0.28
CA GLY A 147 12.74 7.40 1.28
C GLY A 147 13.60 8.65 1.07
N GLY A 148 13.25 9.48 0.08
CA GLY A 148 13.89 10.77 -0.15
C GLY A 148 13.46 11.84 0.84
N ASP A 149 14.17 12.97 0.78
CA ASP A 149 13.75 14.26 1.33
C ASP A 149 12.77 14.93 0.36
N ASN A 150 11.53 15.07 0.80
CA ASN A 150 10.44 15.67 0.03
C ASN A 150 10.50 17.21 0.00
N ASP A 151 11.32 17.81 0.86
CA ASP A 151 11.51 19.26 1.00
C ASP A 151 12.84 19.74 0.42
N HIS A 152 13.60 18.84 -0.22
CA HIS A 152 14.85 19.20 -0.91
C HIS A 152 14.59 20.23 -2.02
N ASP A 153 15.55 21.14 -2.22
CA ASP A 153 15.43 22.18 -3.23
C ASP A 153 15.40 21.55 -4.64
N PRO A 154 14.32 21.71 -5.42
CA PRO A 154 14.26 21.20 -6.79
C PRO A 154 15.27 21.85 -7.74
N ALA A 155 15.89 22.98 -7.35
CA ALA A 155 16.98 23.60 -8.11
C ALA A 155 18.33 22.86 -7.98
N ASP A 156 18.48 21.96 -6.99
CA ASP A 156 19.65 21.10 -6.91
C ASP A 156 19.61 20.04 -8.03
N ALA A 157 20.40 20.31 -9.08
CA ALA A 157 20.49 19.47 -10.27
C ALA A 157 21.03 18.06 -10.00
N THR A 158 21.58 17.77 -8.81
CA THR A 158 22.16 16.46 -8.47
C THR A 158 21.20 15.57 -7.70
N TYR A 159 20.29 16.16 -6.93
CA TYR A 159 19.44 15.42 -5.99
C TYR A 159 18.45 14.48 -6.69
N LEU A 160 17.61 15.00 -7.58
CA LEU A 160 16.60 14.19 -8.26
C LEU A 160 17.23 13.10 -9.13
N PRO A 161 18.28 13.36 -9.96
CA PRO A 161 18.98 12.29 -10.68
C PRO A 161 19.59 11.23 -9.75
N GLY A 162 20.13 11.66 -8.60
CA GLY A 162 20.66 10.74 -7.59
C GLY A 162 19.58 9.83 -6.99
N LEU A 163 18.39 10.38 -6.70
CA LEU A 163 17.25 9.60 -6.23
C LEU A 163 16.71 8.65 -7.31
N ILE A 164 16.59 9.12 -8.56
CA ILE A 164 16.18 8.29 -9.70
C ILE A 164 17.07 7.06 -9.81
N ARG A 165 18.40 7.24 -9.80
CA ARG A 165 19.35 6.13 -9.86
C ARG A 165 19.17 5.15 -8.70
N GLN A 166 18.96 5.64 -7.48
CA GLN A 166 18.69 4.77 -6.32
C GLN A 166 17.42 3.93 -6.51
N VAL A 167 16.38 4.50 -7.13
CA VAL A 167 15.13 3.79 -7.42
C VAL A 167 15.33 2.79 -8.57
N GLU A 168 16.08 3.14 -9.61
CA GLU A 168 16.43 2.21 -10.70
C GLU A 168 17.27 1.02 -10.21
N ASP A 169 18.25 1.28 -9.35
CA ASP A 169 19.11 0.25 -8.76
C ASP A 169 18.30 -0.68 -7.84
N ALA A 170 17.27 -0.16 -7.16
CA ALA A 170 16.50 -0.92 -6.19
C ALA A 170 15.30 -1.66 -6.80
N PHE A 171 14.58 -1.09 -7.77
CA PHE A 171 13.29 -1.60 -8.23
C PHE A 171 13.38 -2.23 -9.62
N ALA A 172 13.13 -3.54 -9.66
CA ALA A 172 13.04 -4.29 -10.91
C ALA A 172 11.90 -3.80 -11.81
N LEU A 173 10.82 -3.25 -11.25
CA LEU A 173 9.72 -2.62 -12.00
C LEU A 173 9.10 -1.46 -11.23
N VAL A 174 8.99 -0.31 -11.91
CA VAL A 174 8.16 0.82 -11.51
C VAL A 174 6.91 0.84 -12.38
N MET A 175 5.77 0.48 -11.81
CA MET A 175 4.47 0.47 -12.49
C MET A 175 3.92 1.90 -12.61
N ILE A 176 3.03 2.14 -13.58
CA ILE A 176 2.36 3.42 -13.80
C ILE A 176 0.84 3.23 -13.68
N ALA A 177 0.21 3.93 -12.73
CA ALA A 177 -1.19 3.74 -12.40
C ALA A 177 -2.15 4.11 -13.55
N GLU A 178 -1.76 5.02 -14.45
CA GLU A 178 -2.50 5.37 -15.67
C GLU A 178 -2.55 4.21 -16.67
N TYR A 179 -1.50 3.38 -16.68
CA TYR A 179 -1.33 2.20 -17.55
C TYR A 179 -1.36 0.92 -16.71
N PHE A 180 -2.42 0.79 -15.90
CA PHE A 180 -2.49 -0.25 -14.86
C PHE A 180 -2.51 -1.67 -15.43
N ASP A 181 -3.23 -1.89 -16.54
CA ASP A 181 -3.32 -3.23 -17.16
C ASP A 181 -1.98 -3.62 -17.80
N GLU A 182 -1.33 -2.68 -18.49
CA GLU A 182 0.02 -2.82 -19.06
C GLU A 182 1.05 -3.08 -17.95
N SER A 183 0.94 -2.35 -16.84
CA SER A 183 1.78 -2.55 -15.66
C SER A 183 1.61 -3.94 -15.06
N LEU A 184 0.39 -4.49 -15.04
CA LEU A 184 0.14 -5.86 -14.59
C LEU A 184 0.66 -6.90 -15.56
N VAL A 185 0.63 -6.64 -16.88
CA VAL A 185 1.27 -7.51 -17.87
C VAL A 185 2.78 -7.57 -17.64
N LEU A 186 3.44 -6.42 -17.45
CA LEU A 186 4.87 -6.39 -17.14
C LEU A 186 5.19 -7.07 -15.80
N LEU A 187 4.37 -6.84 -14.77
CA LEU A 187 4.52 -7.52 -13.47
C LEU A 187 4.38 -9.03 -13.63
N ARG A 188 3.35 -9.49 -14.36
CA ARG A 188 3.11 -10.91 -14.62
C ARG A 188 4.30 -11.58 -15.31
N ARG A 189 4.84 -10.94 -16.36
CA ARG A 189 6.03 -11.41 -17.08
C ARG A 189 7.27 -11.45 -16.17
N LEU A 190 7.52 -10.38 -15.42
CA LEU A 190 8.65 -10.27 -14.49
C LEU A 190 8.63 -11.37 -13.42
N LEU A 191 7.44 -11.69 -12.91
CA LEU A 191 7.24 -12.66 -11.85
C LEU A 191 7.03 -14.10 -12.35
N ASN A 192 6.97 -14.29 -13.67
CA ASN A 192 6.60 -15.54 -14.32
C ASN A 192 5.28 -16.13 -13.78
N TRP A 193 4.26 -15.27 -13.67
CA TRP A 193 2.94 -15.62 -13.14
C TRP A 193 1.95 -15.94 -14.25
N ASP A 194 0.94 -16.72 -13.89
CA ASP A 194 -0.18 -16.99 -14.77
C ASP A 194 -1.12 -15.79 -14.84
N LEU A 195 -1.95 -15.74 -15.88
CA LEU A 195 -2.94 -14.67 -16.05
C LEU A 195 -3.88 -14.56 -14.84
N ASP A 196 -4.28 -15.71 -14.29
CA ASP A 196 -5.19 -15.83 -13.15
C ASP A 196 -4.62 -15.27 -11.83
N ASP A 197 -3.30 -15.10 -11.75
CA ASP A 197 -2.62 -14.59 -10.56
C ASP A 197 -2.68 -13.06 -10.45
N VAL A 198 -2.87 -12.36 -11.58
CA VAL A 198 -2.92 -10.89 -11.64
C VAL A 198 -4.33 -10.33 -11.84
N LEU A 199 -5.36 -11.19 -11.88
CA LEU A 199 -6.75 -10.74 -12.00
C LEU A 199 -7.19 -9.94 -10.78
N TYR A 200 -7.95 -8.87 -11.03
CA TYR A 200 -8.26 -7.89 -9.99
C TYR A 200 -9.64 -7.28 -10.14
N VAL A 201 -10.11 -6.68 -9.05
CA VAL A 201 -11.16 -5.67 -9.05
C VAL A 201 -10.56 -4.39 -8.48
N LYS A 202 -10.98 -3.22 -8.98
CA LYS A 202 -10.44 -1.92 -8.52
C LYS A 202 -10.89 -1.66 -7.09
N LEU A 203 -9.96 -1.54 -6.14
CA LEU A 203 -10.27 -1.33 -4.73
C LEU A 203 -9.94 0.10 -4.30
N ASN A 204 -10.52 0.53 -3.18
CA ASN A 204 -10.26 1.84 -2.57
C ASN A 204 -10.54 3.01 -3.52
N MET A 205 -11.61 2.88 -4.32
CA MET A 205 -12.02 3.91 -5.26
C MET A 205 -12.84 4.98 -4.54
N ARG A 206 -12.56 6.26 -4.82
CA ARG A 206 -13.49 7.34 -4.47
C ARG A 206 -14.74 7.26 -5.32
N ALA A 207 -15.90 7.52 -4.74
CA ALA A 207 -17.14 7.69 -5.46
C ALA A 207 -17.03 8.89 -6.45
N PRO A 208 -17.75 8.90 -7.58
CA PRO A 208 -17.66 9.98 -8.56
C PRO A 208 -17.86 11.39 -7.97
N GLN A 209 -18.81 11.55 -7.06
CA GLN A 209 -19.11 12.79 -6.36
C GLN A 209 -18.02 13.25 -5.37
N SER A 210 -17.11 12.36 -4.99
CA SER A 210 -15.96 12.66 -4.13
C SER A 210 -14.67 12.88 -4.92
N ARG A 211 -14.76 12.97 -6.25
CA ARG A 211 -13.68 13.41 -7.14
C ARG A 211 -13.91 14.89 -7.44
N GLY A 212 -12.85 15.70 -7.39
CA GLY A 212 -12.97 17.08 -7.85
C GLY A 212 -13.46 17.15 -9.30
N ASN A 213 -14.24 18.18 -9.64
CA ASN A 213 -14.46 18.55 -11.03
C ASN A 213 -13.07 18.83 -11.62
N GLY A 214 -12.68 18.10 -12.67
CA GLY A 214 -11.30 17.98 -13.15
C GLY A 214 -10.43 19.24 -13.03
N THR A 215 -9.16 19.05 -12.72
CA THR A 215 -8.20 20.11 -12.44
C THR A 215 -8.05 21.03 -13.65
N ALA A 216 -8.45 22.31 -13.53
CA ALA A 216 -8.28 23.29 -14.59
C ALA A 216 -6.79 23.40 -15.00
N PRO A 217 -6.47 23.71 -16.27
CA PRO A 217 -5.08 23.70 -16.75
C PRO A 217 -4.09 24.52 -15.91
N GLY A 218 -4.50 25.71 -15.42
CA GLY A 218 -3.66 26.53 -14.54
C GLY A 218 -3.36 25.85 -13.19
N VAL A 219 -4.35 25.17 -12.62
CA VAL A 219 -4.22 24.42 -11.36
C VAL A 219 -3.26 23.24 -11.55
N ALA A 220 -3.31 22.55 -12.70
CA ALA A 220 -2.39 21.45 -13.00
C ALA A 220 -0.92 21.90 -13.04
N ALA A 221 -0.63 23.05 -13.65
CA ALA A 221 0.71 23.62 -13.68
C ALA A 221 1.20 24.00 -12.26
N GLN A 222 0.35 24.62 -11.45
CA GLN A 222 0.68 24.95 -10.06
C GLN A 222 0.95 23.70 -9.21
N VAL A 223 0.18 22.62 -9.38
CA VAL A 223 0.44 21.35 -8.68
C VAL A 223 1.81 20.77 -9.04
N ARG A 224 2.20 20.80 -10.33
CA ARG A 224 3.52 20.32 -10.75
C ARG A 224 4.65 21.22 -10.24
N ALA A 225 4.44 22.54 -10.22
CA ALA A 225 5.42 23.47 -9.67
C ALA A 225 5.61 23.25 -8.16
N TRP A 226 4.50 23.06 -7.42
CA TRP A 226 4.56 22.74 -6.00
C TRP A 226 5.19 21.37 -5.73
N ASN A 227 4.88 20.36 -6.54
CA ASN A 227 5.43 19.02 -6.40
C ASN A 227 6.50 18.72 -7.48
N ALA A 228 7.46 19.63 -7.64
CA ALA A 228 8.43 19.58 -8.74
C ALA A 228 9.27 18.30 -8.76
N LEU A 229 9.64 17.77 -7.59
CA LEU A 229 10.42 16.54 -7.50
C LEU A 229 9.58 15.32 -7.90
N ASP A 230 8.32 15.22 -7.45
CA ASP A 230 7.40 14.17 -7.90
C ASP A 230 7.12 14.27 -9.41
N ALA A 231 7.01 15.49 -9.95
CA ALA A 231 6.83 15.73 -11.39
C ALA A 231 8.00 15.21 -12.22
N GLY A 232 9.24 15.53 -11.82
CA GLY A 232 10.43 15.03 -12.50
C GLY A 232 10.62 13.52 -12.34
N LEU A 233 10.37 12.98 -11.15
CA LEU A 233 10.42 11.55 -10.88
C LEU A 233 9.42 10.77 -11.75
N TYR A 234 8.16 11.22 -11.81
CA TYR A 234 7.13 10.59 -12.63
C TYR A 234 7.48 10.68 -14.12
N ALA A 235 7.95 11.82 -14.60
CA ALA A 235 8.32 12.00 -16.00
C ALA A 235 9.40 10.97 -16.44
N HIS A 236 10.42 10.77 -15.62
CA HIS A 236 11.46 9.76 -15.87
C HIS A 236 10.89 8.34 -15.91
N PHE A 237 10.16 7.93 -14.87
CA PHE A 237 9.65 6.55 -14.78
C PHE A 237 8.53 6.25 -15.77
N ASN A 238 7.75 7.25 -16.18
CA ASN A 238 6.81 7.09 -17.29
C ASN A 238 7.55 6.86 -18.62
N ALA A 239 8.63 7.60 -18.89
CA ALA A 239 9.44 7.40 -20.09
C ALA A 239 10.11 6.02 -20.12
N THR A 240 10.72 5.58 -19.00
CA THR A 240 11.34 4.25 -18.92
C THR A 240 10.32 3.12 -18.93
N PHE A 241 9.12 3.32 -18.39
CA PHE A 241 7.99 2.39 -18.53
C PHE A 241 7.64 2.17 -20.00
N TRP A 242 7.46 3.23 -20.78
CA TRP A 242 7.17 3.11 -22.20
C TRP A 242 8.33 2.53 -23.02
N ALA A 243 9.58 2.81 -22.63
CA ALA A 243 10.74 2.15 -23.23
C ALA A 243 10.69 0.62 -23.02
N ARG A 244 10.30 0.15 -21.82
CA ARG A 244 10.11 -1.28 -21.53
C ARG A 244 8.97 -1.89 -22.33
N ILE A 245 7.83 -1.19 -22.47
CA ILE A 245 6.71 -1.62 -23.30
C ILE A 245 7.13 -1.75 -24.77
N ASN A 246 7.91 -0.79 -25.28
CA ASN A 246 8.43 -0.84 -26.65
C ASN A 246 9.35 -2.04 -26.85
N HIS A 247 10.27 -2.27 -25.92
CA HIS A 247 11.20 -3.40 -25.97
C HIS A 247 10.48 -4.75 -25.89
N ALA A 248 9.42 -4.83 -25.09
CA ALA A 248 8.55 -5.99 -24.95
C ALA A 248 7.65 -6.26 -26.18
N GLY A 249 7.59 -5.32 -27.13
CA GLY A 249 6.69 -5.31 -28.27
C GLY A 249 5.29 -4.79 -27.91
N ARG A 250 4.95 -3.58 -28.40
CA ARG A 250 3.66 -2.92 -28.10
C ARG A 250 2.45 -3.79 -28.41
N ASP A 251 2.40 -4.36 -29.61
CA ASP A 251 1.26 -5.18 -30.05
C ASP A 251 1.13 -6.47 -29.22
N CYS A 252 2.25 -7.02 -28.78
CA CYS A 252 2.28 -8.19 -27.91
C CYS A 252 1.73 -7.86 -26.51
N VAL A 253 2.16 -6.74 -25.94
CA VAL A 253 1.64 -6.27 -24.65
C VAL A 253 0.15 -5.95 -24.76
N GLU A 254 -0.30 -5.28 -25.82
CA GLU A 254 -1.72 -4.97 -26.04
C GLU A 254 -2.56 -6.25 -26.13
N ALA A 255 -2.10 -7.27 -26.86
CA ALA A 255 -2.79 -8.56 -26.93
C ALA A 255 -2.93 -9.21 -25.54
N GLU A 256 -1.89 -9.15 -24.71
CA GLU A 256 -1.95 -9.64 -23.32
C GLU A 256 -2.88 -8.80 -22.44
N VAL A 257 -2.92 -7.48 -22.62
CA VAL A 257 -3.87 -6.60 -21.94
C VAL A 257 -5.30 -6.99 -22.29
N GLN A 258 -5.60 -7.28 -23.55
CA GLN A 258 -6.92 -7.73 -23.97
C GLN A 258 -7.27 -9.10 -23.36
N ALA A 259 -6.31 -10.02 -23.32
CA ALA A 259 -6.48 -11.31 -22.64
C ALA A 259 -6.77 -11.13 -21.13
N LEU A 260 -6.03 -10.23 -20.47
CA LEU A 260 -6.21 -9.87 -19.06
C LEU A 260 -7.61 -9.31 -18.81
N ARG A 261 -8.06 -8.35 -19.64
CA ARG A 261 -9.39 -7.76 -19.53
C ARG A 261 -10.49 -8.81 -19.71
N ALA A 262 -10.36 -9.69 -20.70
CA ALA A 262 -11.31 -10.77 -20.93
C ALA A 262 -11.36 -11.77 -19.76
N ALA A 263 -10.21 -12.16 -19.21
CA ALA A 263 -10.14 -13.05 -18.06
C ALA A 263 -10.70 -12.42 -16.78
N ARG A 264 -10.41 -11.13 -16.56
CA ARG A 264 -10.98 -10.35 -15.47
C ARG A 264 -12.50 -10.30 -15.56
N ASP A 265 -13.03 -10.02 -16.76
CA ASP A 265 -14.48 -9.91 -16.97
C ASP A 265 -15.19 -11.26 -16.74
N ARG A 266 -14.55 -12.40 -17.10
CA ARG A 266 -15.03 -13.74 -16.73
C ARG A 266 -15.05 -13.97 -15.22
N LEU A 267 -13.94 -13.68 -14.53
CA LEU A 267 -13.84 -13.84 -13.07
C LEU A 267 -14.91 -13.01 -12.35
N VAL A 268 -15.10 -11.77 -12.79
CA VAL A 268 -16.11 -10.87 -12.26
C VAL A 268 -17.52 -11.38 -12.56
N GLY A 269 -17.79 -11.87 -13.78
CA GLY A 269 -19.05 -12.51 -14.11
C GLY A 269 -19.38 -13.67 -13.16
N THR A 270 -18.41 -14.53 -12.86
CA THR A 270 -18.57 -15.62 -11.89
C THR A 270 -18.82 -15.11 -10.47
N CYS A 271 -18.09 -14.10 -10.00
CA CYS A 271 -18.21 -13.60 -8.64
C CYS A 271 -19.47 -12.77 -8.36
N PHE A 272 -19.99 -12.09 -9.39
CA PHE A 272 -21.06 -11.10 -9.23
C PHE A 272 -22.35 -11.44 -9.99
N GLY A 273 -22.35 -12.48 -10.84
CA GLY A 273 -23.46 -12.76 -11.76
C GLY A 273 -23.65 -11.68 -12.83
N GLY A 274 -22.60 -10.88 -13.10
CA GLY A 274 -22.67 -9.73 -14.00
C GLY A 274 -21.55 -8.72 -13.72
N ARG A 275 -21.75 -7.46 -14.15
CA ARG A 275 -20.80 -6.37 -13.87
C ARG A 275 -20.89 -5.94 -12.40
N PRO A 276 -19.75 -5.74 -11.72
CA PRO A 276 -19.73 -5.44 -10.30
C PRO A 276 -20.08 -3.97 -10.12
N GLN A 277 -21.16 -3.70 -9.39
CA GLN A 277 -21.60 -2.35 -9.12
C GLN A 277 -20.91 -1.82 -7.86
N PRO A 278 -20.11 -0.75 -7.94
CA PRO A 278 -19.56 -0.12 -6.74
C PRO A 278 -20.70 0.43 -5.87
N ARG A 279 -20.60 0.21 -4.55
CA ARG A 279 -21.60 0.61 -3.57
C ARG A 279 -20.97 1.48 -2.48
N PRO A 280 -21.70 2.47 -1.94
CA PRO A 280 -21.38 3.11 -0.67
C PRO A 280 -21.12 2.08 0.43
N ALA A 281 -20.15 2.35 1.31
CA ALA A 281 -19.80 1.42 2.39
C ALA A 281 -20.99 1.10 3.32
N THR A 282 -21.92 2.05 3.50
CA THR A 282 -23.15 1.87 4.28
C THR A 282 -24.13 0.87 3.67
N GLN A 283 -24.11 0.73 2.33
CA GLN A 283 -24.98 -0.18 1.58
C GLN A 283 -24.39 -1.59 1.41
N ILE A 284 -23.12 -1.80 1.75
CA ILE A 284 -22.49 -3.12 1.68
C ILE A 284 -22.93 -3.95 2.88
N ARG A 285 -23.56 -5.10 2.60
CA ARG A 285 -24.15 -5.97 3.63
C ARG A 285 -23.07 -6.64 4.47
N ASN A 286 -22.05 -7.20 3.82
CA ASN A 286 -20.93 -7.80 4.54
C ASN A 286 -20.02 -6.71 5.13
N LYS A 287 -20.02 -6.58 6.46
CA LYS A 287 -19.20 -5.60 7.19
C LYS A 287 -17.70 -5.75 6.94
N GLU A 288 -17.21 -6.96 6.65
CA GLU A 288 -15.80 -7.21 6.33
C GLU A 288 -15.39 -6.63 4.97
N LEU A 289 -16.36 -6.35 4.09
CA LEU A 289 -16.14 -5.78 2.76
C LEU A 289 -16.29 -4.25 2.71
N ARG A 290 -16.66 -3.62 3.84
CA ARG A 290 -16.82 -2.17 3.91
C ARG A 290 -15.47 -1.46 3.87
N PRO A 291 -15.16 -0.67 2.84
CA PRO A 291 -13.91 0.08 2.81
C PRO A 291 -13.88 1.12 3.93
N TRP A 292 -12.68 1.42 4.43
CA TRP A 292 -12.48 2.50 5.40
C TRP A 292 -12.83 3.85 4.78
N GLN A 293 -13.49 4.71 5.55
CA GLN A 293 -13.93 6.04 5.14
C GLN A 293 -13.03 7.10 5.80
N PRO A 294 -12.35 7.97 5.03
CA PRO A 294 -11.49 9.01 5.58
C PRO A 294 -12.26 10.17 6.22
N SER A 295 -13.44 10.51 5.71
CA SER A 295 -14.24 11.61 6.24
C SER A 295 -15.67 11.49 5.73
N ALA A 296 -16.58 12.31 6.27
CA ALA A 296 -17.96 12.38 5.80
C ALA A 296 -18.08 12.94 4.36
N GLN A 297 -17.08 13.69 3.89
CA GLN A 297 -17.08 14.35 2.58
C GLN A 297 -16.46 13.47 1.47
N VAL A 298 -15.76 12.40 1.84
CA VAL A 298 -15.05 11.54 0.88
C VAL A 298 -15.54 10.11 1.03
N GLU A 299 -16.40 9.71 0.10
CA GLU A 299 -16.95 8.37 0.05
C GLU A 299 -16.00 7.44 -0.72
N ILE A 300 -15.57 6.37 -0.04
CA ILE A 300 -14.87 5.25 -0.67
C ILE A 300 -15.90 4.15 -0.94
N VAL A 301 -16.03 3.77 -2.20
CA VAL A 301 -16.94 2.70 -2.63
C VAL A 301 -16.26 1.35 -2.52
N GLY A 302 -17.06 0.32 -2.25
CA GLY A 302 -16.65 -1.08 -2.26
C GLY A 302 -17.61 -1.91 -3.09
N TYR A 303 -17.60 -3.22 -2.85
CA TYR A 303 -18.45 -4.14 -3.57
C TYR A 303 -19.19 -5.05 -2.60
N ASP A 304 -20.42 -5.35 -2.95
CA ASP A 304 -21.18 -6.39 -2.29
C ASP A 304 -21.21 -7.62 -3.21
N LEU A 305 -21.08 -8.80 -2.61
CA LEU A 305 -21.22 -10.05 -3.36
C LEU A 305 -22.69 -10.46 -3.37
N PRO A 306 -23.20 -11.08 -4.45
CA PRO A 306 -24.56 -11.58 -4.50
C PRO A 306 -24.86 -12.46 -3.28
N PRO A 307 -26.07 -12.36 -2.69
CA PRO A 307 -26.46 -13.35 -1.70
C PRO A 307 -26.48 -14.70 -2.40
N GLY A 308 -25.62 -15.63 -1.98
CA GLY A 308 -25.72 -17.01 -2.44
C GLY A 308 -27.11 -17.57 -2.12
N SER A 309 -27.51 -18.64 -2.79
CA SER A 309 -28.73 -19.42 -2.54
C SER A 309 -28.69 -20.17 -1.20
N GLY A 310 -28.30 -19.51 -0.11
CA GLY A 310 -28.06 -20.07 1.23
C GLY A 310 -26.61 -20.48 1.52
N ALA A 311 -25.72 -20.53 0.52
CA ALA A 311 -24.30 -20.86 0.69
C ALA A 311 -23.41 -19.62 0.95
N PRO A 312 -22.32 -19.74 1.72
CA PRO A 312 -21.32 -18.68 1.85
C PRO A 312 -20.74 -18.29 0.48
N PRO A 313 -20.38 -17.01 0.24
CA PRO A 313 -19.73 -16.59 -0.99
C PRO A 313 -18.42 -17.37 -1.24
N ASP A 314 -18.09 -17.67 -2.50
CA ASP A 314 -16.81 -18.29 -2.88
C ASP A 314 -15.67 -17.51 -2.19
N PRO A 315 -14.82 -18.16 -1.36
CA PRO A 315 -13.72 -17.51 -0.69
C PRO A 315 -12.82 -16.71 -1.63
N ARG A 316 -12.63 -17.15 -2.87
CA ARG A 316 -11.84 -16.43 -3.89
C ARG A 316 -12.47 -15.08 -4.23
N CYS A 317 -13.79 -15.04 -4.40
CA CYS A 317 -14.54 -13.81 -4.65
C CYS A 317 -14.54 -12.90 -3.43
N LEU A 318 -14.66 -13.46 -2.23
CA LEU A 318 -14.55 -12.68 -0.99
C LEU A 318 -13.19 -11.99 -0.88
N LYS A 319 -12.09 -12.72 -1.15
CA LYS A 319 -10.73 -12.15 -1.11
C LYS A 319 -10.49 -11.14 -2.23
N LEU A 320 -11.09 -11.33 -3.40
CA LEU A 320 -10.99 -10.40 -4.54
C LEU A 320 -11.47 -8.98 -4.20
N VAL A 321 -12.48 -8.86 -3.35
CA VAL A 321 -13.07 -7.56 -2.96
C VAL A 321 -12.73 -7.11 -1.53
N MET A 322 -11.95 -7.91 -0.79
CA MET A 322 -11.63 -7.61 0.61
C MET A 322 -10.74 -6.37 0.71
N PRO A 323 -11.16 -5.32 1.44
CA PRO A 323 -10.35 -4.12 1.62
C PRO A 323 -9.07 -4.41 2.41
N GLU A 324 -8.05 -3.60 2.17
CA GLU A 324 -6.69 -3.76 2.68
C GLU A 324 -6.59 -3.97 4.19
N VAL A 325 -7.30 -3.17 4.99
CA VAL A 325 -7.18 -3.22 6.46
C VAL A 325 -7.71 -4.56 6.98
N GLN A 326 -8.84 -5.00 6.44
CA GLN A 326 -9.46 -6.27 6.76
C GLN A 326 -8.61 -7.43 6.29
N TYR A 327 -8.05 -7.35 5.08
CA TYR A 327 -7.21 -8.42 4.56
C TYR A 327 -5.91 -8.55 5.35
N SER A 328 -5.27 -7.43 5.71
CA SER A 328 -4.07 -7.41 6.55
C SER A 328 -4.33 -8.08 7.91
N ARG A 329 -5.46 -7.75 8.56
CA ARG A 329 -5.88 -8.39 9.82
C ARG A 329 -6.14 -9.89 9.65
N TYR A 330 -6.82 -10.28 8.57
CA TYR A 330 -7.08 -11.67 8.24
C TYR A 330 -5.78 -12.47 8.07
N LEU A 331 -4.83 -11.95 7.28
CA LEU A 331 -3.54 -12.61 7.06
C LEU A 331 -2.72 -12.68 8.34
N LEU A 332 -2.71 -11.62 9.16
CA LEU A 332 -1.98 -11.61 10.43
C LEU A 332 -2.51 -12.69 11.38
N ARG A 333 -3.84 -12.83 11.48
CA ARG A 333 -4.48 -13.90 12.25
C ARG A 333 -4.11 -15.27 11.70
N LYS A 334 -4.26 -15.49 10.39
CA LYS A 334 -3.97 -16.77 9.71
C LYS A 334 -2.50 -17.18 9.92
N GLN A 335 -1.57 -16.27 9.67
CA GLN A 335 -0.13 -16.51 9.82
C GLN A 335 0.29 -16.68 11.29
N SER A 336 -0.35 -15.98 12.23
CA SER A 336 -0.12 -16.17 13.66
C SER A 336 -0.52 -17.57 14.14
N LEU A 337 -1.66 -18.08 13.69
CA LEU A 337 -2.08 -19.45 13.97
C LEU A 337 -1.09 -20.47 13.38
N ARG A 338 -0.66 -20.27 12.13
CA ARG A 338 0.36 -21.10 11.48
C ARG A 338 1.69 -21.07 12.26
N SER A 339 2.15 -19.89 12.68
CA SER A 339 3.38 -19.73 13.44
C SER A 339 3.31 -20.43 14.80
N ARG A 340 2.18 -20.34 15.52
CA ARG A 340 2.00 -21.02 16.81
C ARG A 340 1.98 -22.53 16.66
N ARG A 341 1.28 -23.06 15.64
CA ARG A 341 1.29 -24.50 15.32
C ARG A 341 2.69 -25.03 15.03
N ARG A 342 3.52 -24.26 14.32
CA ARG A 342 4.92 -24.64 14.04
C ARG A 342 5.84 -24.62 15.26
N ARG A 343 5.59 -23.73 16.23
CA ARG A 343 6.43 -23.59 17.44
C ARG A 343 6.09 -24.56 18.58
N GLY A 344 4.96 -25.29 18.48
CA GLY A 344 4.47 -26.13 19.56
C GLY A 344 3.91 -25.34 20.76
N PRO A 345 3.29 -26.00 21.75
CA PRO A 345 2.90 -25.35 23.00
C PRO A 345 4.14 -24.82 23.74
N PRO A 346 4.03 -23.70 24.48
CA PRO A 346 5.13 -23.26 25.34
C PRO A 346 5.48 -24.38 26.34
N PRO A 347 6.77 -24.56 26.68
CA PRO A 347 7.14 -25.52 27.70
C PRO A 347 6.42 -25.19 29.02
N PRO A 348 6.01 -26.20 29.80
CA PRO A 348 5.38 -25.97 31.09
C PRO A 348 6.29 -25.08 31.95
N ALA A 349 5.70 -24.09 32.62
CA ALA A 349 6.43 -23.20 33.50
C ALA A 349 7.21 -24.06 34.52
N ARG A 350 8.54 -23.89 34.57
CA ARG A 350 9.34 -24.54 35.60
C ARG A 350 8.78 -24.13 36.96
N PRO A 351 8.48 -25.06 37.88
CA PRO A 351 8.07 -24.69 39.22
C PRO A 351 9.17 -23.80 39.80
N GLY A 352 8.78 -22.59 40.20
CA GLY A 352 9.70 -21.64 40.84
C GLY A 352 10.37 -22.30 42.05
N PRO A 353 11.60 -21.90 42.40
CA PRO A 353 12.28 -22.45 43.57
C PRO A 353 11.38 -22.30 44.79
N ARG A 354 11.08 -23.42 45.45
CA ARG A 354 10.38 -23.43 46.75
C ARG A 354 11.19 -22.53 47.68
N LEU A 355 10.59 -21.41 48.11
CA LEU A 355 11.14 -20.57 49.16
C LEU A 355 11.31 -21.45 50.41
N LEU A 356 12.55 -21.71 50.79
CA LEU A 356 12.87 -22.33 52.06
C LEU A 356 12.41 -21.38 53.18
N PRO A 357 11.77 -21.91 54.25
CA PRO A 357 11.32 -21.07 55.35
C PRO A 357 12.52 -20.38 56.02
N PRO A 358 12.34 -19.14 56.52
CA PRO A 358 13.43 -18.37 57.10
C PRO A 358 14.02 -19.10 58.31
N ARG A 359 15.34 -19.30 58.30
CA ARG A 359 16.09 -19.76 59.46
C ARG A 359 15.93 -18.73 60.58
N ARG A 360 15.33 -19.14 61.71
CA ARG A 360 15.35 -18.38 62.96
C ARG A 360 16.80 -18.13 63.37
N SER A 361 17.22 -16.87 63.36
CA SER A 361 18.46 -16.41 63.98
C SER A 361 18.28 -16.43 65.50
N LEU A 362 19.07 -17.26 66.18
CA LEU A 362 19.30 -17.16 67.62
C LEU A 362 20.33 -16.03 67.83
N LEU A 363 19.85 -14.87 68.31
CA LEU A 363 20.72 -13.83 68.86
C LEU A 363 21.03 -14.17 70.34
N PRO A 364 22.30 -14.15 70.76
CA PRO A 364 22.64 -14.20 72.18
C PRO A 364 22.35 -12.85 72.85
N LYS A 365 21.75 -12.89 74.03
CA LYS A 365 21.60 -11.74 74.93
C LYS A 365 22.97 -11.28 75.41
N ALA A 366 23.23 -9.98 75.33
CA ALA A 366 24.25 -9.30 76.13
C ALA A 366 23.55 -8.32 77.07
N THR A 367 24.10 -8.27 78.27
CA THR A 367 23.69 -7.64 79.54
C THR A 367 23.25 -6.19 79.48
#